data_AF-A0A2I2FZ45-F1
#
_entry.id   AF-A0A2I2FZ45-F1
#
_cell.length_a   1.000
_cell.length_b   1.000
_cell.length_c   1.000
_cell.angle_alpha   90.00
_cell.angle_beta   90.00
_cell.angle_gamma   90.00
#
_symmetry.space_group_name_H-M   'P 1'
#
loop_
_entity.id
_entity.type
_entity.pdbx_description
1 polymer ?
#
loop_
_entity_poly.entity_id
_entity_poly.type
_entity_poly.pdbx_seq_one_letter_code
_entity_poly.pdbx_strand_id
1 'polypeptide(L)' 'MTTPQFWSTPLRYLRWASHEKPAIFYAIITGAMGPIALVTLPPIRHYFGDVDPAPIPLTYPIPQGRRVIPQGYDDE' A
#
# COMPACT_ATOMS: atom_id res chain seq x y z
N MET A 1 -3.73 36.15 -19.07
CA MET A 1 -3.77 34.94 -19.91
C MET A 1 -5.12 34.27 -19.73
N THR A 2 -5.84 33.94 -20.80
CA THR A 2 -7.13 33.23 -20.73
C THR A 2 -6.91 31.81 -20.19
N THR A 3 -7.77 31.36 -19.27
CA THR A 3 -7.73 30.02 -18.70
C THR A 3 -8.02 28.98 -19.80
N PRO A 4 -7.09 28.06 -20.12
CA PRO A 4 -7.35 27.00 -21.09
C PRO A 4 -8.46 26.07 -20.58
N GLN A 5 -9.30 25.56 -21.48
CA GLN A 5 -10.38 24.63 -21.11
C GLN A 5 -9.85 23.19 -21.09
N PHE A 6 -9.99 22.49 -19.95
CA PHE A 6 -9.46 21.14 -19.74
C PHE A 6 -9.89 20.15 -20.82
N TRP A 7 -11.18 20.09 -21.14
CA TRP A 7 -11.76 19.14 -22.10
C TRP A 7 -11.40 19.40 -23.57
N SER A 8 -10.89 20.59 -23.89
CA SER A 8 -10.46 20.95 -25.25
C SER A 8 -8.97 20.78 -25.47
N THR A 9 -8.16 21.12 -24.45
CA THR A 9 -6.70 21.19 -24.54
C THR A 9 -6.04 20.74 -23.23
N PRO A 10 -6.18 19.46 -22.85
CA PRO A 10 -5.81 18.97 -21.52
C PRO A 10 -4.32 19.16 -21.20
N LEU A 11 -3.42 18.88 -22.15
CA LEU A 11 -1.98 19.08 -21.95
C LEU A 11 -1.60 20.56 -21.72
N ARG A 12 -2.28 21.48 -22.43
CA ARG A 12 -2.09 22.92 -22.25
C ARG A 12 -2.65 23.37 -20.89
N TYR A 13 -3.76 22.80 -20.45
CA TYR A 13 -4.32 23.04 -19.12
C TYR A 13 -3.38 22.57 -18.01
N LEU A 14 -2.82 21.36 -18.10
CA LEU A 14 -1.89 20.84 -17.10
C LEU A 14 -0.64 21.71 -16.98
N ARG A 15 -0.04 22.11 -18.12
CA ARG A 15 1.09 23.05 -18.14
C ARG A 15 0.72 24.42 -17.54
N TRP A 16 -0.47 24.94 -17.84
CA TRP A 16 -0.91 26.20 -17.25
C TRP A 16 -1.14 26.06 -15.74
N ALA A 17 -1.79 24.99 -15.30
CA ALA A 17 -2.08 24.72 -13.89
C ALA A 17 -0.81 24.55 -13.06
N SER A 18 0.25 23.94 -13.61
CA SER A 18 1.54 23.78 -12.92
C SER A 18 2.26 25.11 -12.67
N HIS A 19 2.05 26.12 -13.52
CA HIS A 19 2.66 27.44 -13.37
C HIS A 19 1.79 28.44 -12.60
N GLU A 20 0.49 28.50 -12.91
CA GLU A 20 -0.42 29.49 -12.32
C GLU A 20 -0.98 29.06 -10.96
N LYS A 21 -1.19 27.75 -10.77
CA LYS A 21 -1.78 27.17 -9.55
C LYS A 21 -0.94 26.01 -9.01
N PRO A 22 0.35 26.25 -8.72
CA PRO A 22 1.29 25.18 -8.37
C PRO A 22 0.85 24.38 -7.15
N ALA A 23 0.35 25.06 -6.10
CA ALA A 23 -0.09 24.40 -4.87
C ALA A 23 -1.19 23.35 -5.12
N ILE A 24 -2.19 23.69 -5.93
CA ILE A 24 -3.31 22.77 -6.24
C ILE A 24 -2.82 21.64 -7.14
N PHE A 25 -2.06 21.97 -8.18
CA PHE A 25 -1.57 20.99 -9.15
C PHE A 25 -0.70 19.92 -8.50
N TYR A 26 0.31 20.32 -7.73
CA TYR A 26 1.22 19.38 -7.08
C TYR A 26 0.62 18.67 -5.87
N ALA A 27 -0.36 19.28 -5.18
CA ALA A 27 -1.11 18.59 -4.14
C ALA A 27 -1.91 17.40 -4.71
N ILE A 28 -2.57 17.59 -5.86
CA ILE A 28 -3.32 16.50 -6.53
C ILE A 28 -2.37 15.41 -7.00
N ILE A 29 -1.24 15.76 -7.62
CA ILE A 29 -0.25 14.77 -8.09
C ILE A 29 0.28 13.97 -6.90
N THR A 30 0.79 14.63 -5.87
CA THR A 30 1.37 13.95 -4.70
C THR A 30 0.33 13.12 -3.96
N GLY A 31 -0.90 13.65 -3.82
CA GLY A 31 -2.01 12.92 -3.22
C GLY A 31 -2.44 11.69 -4.02
N ALA A 32 -2.46 11.77 -5.34
CA ALA A 32 -2.81 10.65 -6.22
C ALA A 32 -1.68 9.61 -6.32
N MET A 33 -0.41 10.03 -6.23
CA MET A 33 0.73 9.12 -6.29
C MET A 33 0.71 8.07 -5.17
N GLY A 34 0.19 8.39 -3.97
CA GLY A 34 0.09 7.45 -2.86
C GLY A 34 -0.78 6.22 -3.16
N PRO A 35 -2.09 6.39 -3.47
CA PRO A 35 -2.96 5.28 -3.84
C PRO A 35 -2.48 4.51 -5.08
N ILE A 36 -1.92 5.20 -6.07
CA ILE A 36 -1.35 4.55 -7.27
C ILE A 36 -0.18 3.65 -6.86
N ALA A 37 0.76 4.16 -6.06
CA ALA A 37 1.89 3.41 -5.56
C ALA A 37 1.45 2.20 -4.71
N LEU A 38 0.42 2.35 -3.87
CA LEU A 38 -0.13 1.26 -3.05
C LEU A 38 -0.65 0.08 -3.89
N VAL A 39 -1.25 0.34 -5.04
CA VAL A 39 -1.78 -0.73 -5.91
C VAL A 39 -0.71 -1.27 -6.86
N THR A 40 0.20 -0.43 -7.34
CA THR A 40 1.18 -0.79 -8.37
C THR A 40 2.47 -1.39 -7.82
N LEU A 41 2.95 -0.93 -6.65
CA LEU A 41 4.24 -1.39 -6.11
C LEU A 41 4.22 -2.81 -5.53
N PRO A 42 3.20 -3.28 -4.78
CA PRO A 42 3.21 -4.63 -4.23
C PRO A 42 3.41 -5.76 -5.26
N PRO A 43 2.68 -5.82 -6.40
CA PRO A 43 2.91 -6.87 -7.38
C PRO A 43 4.31 -6.80 -8.01
N ILE A 44 4.86 -5.60 -8.18
CA ILE A 44 6.23 -5.42 -8.67
C ILE A 44 7.24 -5.95 -7.63
N ARG A 45 7.05 -5.65 -6.34
CA ARG A 45 7.90 -6.16 -5.25
C ARG A 45 7.89 -7.69 -5.20
N HIS A 46 6.71 -8.30 -5.26
CA HIS A 46 6.58 -9.77 -5.30
C HIS A 46 7.25 -10.40 -6.52
N TYR A 47 7.19 -9.74 -7.69
CA TYR A 47 7.90 -10.21 -8.89
C TYR A 47 9.42 -10.25 -8.70
N PHE A 48 9.98 -9.31 -7.94
CA PHE A 48 11.41 -9.30 -7.59
C PHE A 48 11.77 -10.21 -6.41
N GLY A 49 10.83 -10.99 -5.89
CA GLY A 49 11.06 -11.94 -4.80
C GLY A 49 10.90 -11.34 -3.40
N ASP A 50 10.47 -10.09 -3.28
CA ASP A 50 10.11 -9.48 -2.00
C ASP A 50 8.67 -9.90 -1.64
N VAL A 51 8.56 -10.93 -0.80
CA VAL A 51 7.29 -11.56 -0.38
C VAL A 51 6.84 -11.08 0.98
N ASP A 52 5.53 -11.16 1.24
CA ASP A 52 4.98 -10.78 2.53
C ASP A 52 5.51 -11.71 3.65
N PRO A 53 5.93 -11.15 4.78
CA PRO A 53 6.38 -11.94 5.92
C PRO A 53 5.23 -12.75 6.51
N ALA A 54 5.56 -13.90 7.10
CA ALA A 54 4.58 -14.70 7.82
C ALA A 54 3.98 -13.88 9.00
N PRO A 55 2.69 -14.06 9.31
CA PRO A 55 2.04 -13.34 10.40
C PRO A 55 2.64 -13.72 11.75
N ILE A 56 2.90 -12.69 12.57
CA ILE A 56 3.43 -12.87 13.93
C ILE A 56 2.30 -13.40 14.82
N PRO A 57 2.53 -14.43 15.65
CA PRO A 57 1.51 -14.92 16.58
C PRO A 57 1.20 -13.84 17.62
N LEU A 58 -0.08 -13.47 17.72
CA LEU A 58 -0.56 -12.48 18.71
C LEU A 58 -0.94 -13.12 20.04
N THR A 59 -1.05 -14.44 20.07
CA THR A 59 -1.42 -15.25 21.24
C THR A 59 -0.53 -16.47 21.34
N TYR A 60 -0.57 -17.13 22.50
CA TYR A 60 0.15 -18.39 22.67
C TYR A 60 -0.34 -19.40 21.60
N PRO A 61 0.57 -19.99 20.80
CA PRO A 61 0.19 -20.88 19.72
C PRO A 61 -0.30 -22.21 20.30
N ILE A 62 -1.61 -22.31 20.53
CA ILE A 62 -2.23 -23.55 21.00
C ILE A 62 -2.31 -24.52 19.81
N PRO A 63 -1.66 -25.69 19.89
CA PRO A 63 -1.73 -26.68 18.82
C PRO A 63 -3.17 -27.16 18.65
N GLN A 64 -3.60 -27.31 17.40
CA GLN A 64 -4.91 -27.86 17.08
C GLN A 64 -4.89 -29.38 17.32
N GLY A 65 -5.93 -29.91 17.96
CA GLY A 65 -6.12 -31.35 18.10
C GLY A 65 -6.39 -31.83 19.51
N ARG A 66 -6.47 -33.15 19.66
CA ARG A 66 -6.77 -33.80 20.93
C ARG A 66 -5.54 -33.77 21.84
N ARG A 67 -5.76 -33.53 23.13
CA ARG A 67 -4.72 -33.61 24.16
C ARG A 67 -4.08 -35.01 24.18
N VAL A 68 -2.76 -35.03 24.11
CA VAL A 68 -1.93 -36.21 24.39
C VAL A 68 -1.47 -36.09 25.84
N ILE A 69 -1.70 -37.12 26.66
CA ILE A 69 -1.28 -37.13 28.07
C ILE A 69 0.20 -37.52 28.12
N PRO A 70 1.12 -36.64 28.55
CA PRO A 70 2.53 -36.98 28.68
C PRO A 70 2.76 -37.87 29.91
N GLN A 71 3.84 -38.66 29.90
CA GLN A 71 4.31 -39.45 31.05
C GLN A 71 5.64 -38.88 31.57
N GLY A 72 5.95 -39.05 32.86
CA GLY A 72 7.29 -38.78 33.41
C GLY A 72 7.42 -37.63 34.41
N TYR A 73 6.31 -37.00 34.81
CA TYR A 73 6.28 -35.93 35.82
C TYR A 73 5.14 -36.12 36.83
N ASP A 74 4.72 -37.36 37.06
CA ASP A 74 3.72 -37.68 38.08
C ASP A 74 4.39 -37.67 39.47
N ASP A 75 3.74 -37.04 40.46
CA ASP A 75 4.21 -37.03 41.85
C ASP A 75 4.00 -38.44 42.47
N GLU A 76 4.97 -38.93 43.26
CA GLU A 76 4.88 -40.25 43.96
C GLU A 76 3.72 -40.34 44.97
#